data_AF-A0A7Y9KGU0-F1
#
_entry.id   AF-A0A7Y9KGU0-F1
#
_cell.length_a   1.000
_cell.length_b   1.000
_cell.length_c   1.000
_cell.angle_alpha   90.00
_cell.angle_beta   90.00
_cell.angle_gamma   90.00
#
_symmetry.space_group_name_H-M   'P 1'
#
loop_
_entity.id
_entity.type
_entity.pdbx_description
1 polymer ?
#
loop_
_entity_poly.entity_id
_entity_poly.type
_entity_poly.pdbx_seq_one_letter_code
_entity_poly.pdbx_strand_id
1 'polypeptide(L)'
;MMPHNPPEFPPVEQWPVLAAPDCPTCQCPADVAWIGPATSATGTEANVWHCRSCRAEIYVPVTHWPVLDGPDCPYCRTVVTCWAALALDIPGDLWTCEHGHEFVLTPEGLIILPEDAA
;
A
#
# COMPACT_ATOMS: atom_id res chain seq x y z
N MET A 1 19.49 13.68 -10.06
CA MET A 1 18.33 13.17 -9.31
C MET A 1 17.89 14.32 -8.42
N MET A 2 16.83 15.04 -8.81
CA MET A 2 16.30 16.11 -7.97
C MET A 2 15.47 15.44 -6.87
N PRO A 3 15.62 15.82 -5.59
CA PRO A 3 14.73 15.31 -4.55
C PRO A 3 13.31 15.77 -4.88
N HIS A 4 12.38 14.81 -4.97
CA HIS A 4 10.95 15.12 -5.12
C HIS A 4 10.47 15.84 -3.85
N ASN A 5 9.58 16.82 -4.00
CA ASN A 5 8.89 17.37 -2.84
C ASN A 5 8.11 16.25 -2.15
N PRO A 6 7.93 16.31 -0.82
CA PRO A 6 7.07 15.36 -0.13
C PRO A 6 5.65 15.45 -0.71
N PRO A 7 5.06 14.33 -1.16
CA PRO A 7 3.74 14.35 -1.76
C PRO A 7 2.69 14.87 -0.77
N GLU A 8 1.69 15.57 -1.29
CA GLU A 8 0.51 15.93 -0.50
C GLU A 8 -0.38 14.68 -0.36
N PHE A 9 -0.23 13.98 0.76
CA PHE A 9 -0.99 12.77 1.05
C PHE A 9 -2.48 13.11 1.33
N PRO A 10 -3.42 12.17 1.06
CA PRO A 10 -4.81 12.31 1.48
C PRO A 10 -4.92 12.40 3.01
N PRO A 11 -6.11 12.70 3.60
CA PRO A 11 -6.30 12.66 5.04
C PRO A 11 -5.94 11.29 5.66
N VAL A 12 -5.42 11.27 6.89
CA VAL A 12 -4.92 10.04 7.56
C VAL A 12 -5.99 8.94 7.69
N GLU A 13 -7.26 9.32 7.75
CA GLU A 13 -8.39 8.38 7.82
C GLU A 13 -8.61 7.61 6.50
N GLN A 14 -8.03 8.11 5.41
CA GLN A 14 -8.05 7.53 4.08
C GLN A 14 -6.75 6.77 3.77
N TRP A 15 -5.78 6.83 4.68
CA TRP A 15 -4.52 6.13 4.51
C TRP A 15 -4.75 4.62 4.53
N PRO A 16 -3.94 3.86 3.78
CA PRO A 16 -3.88 2.43 3.90
C PRO A 16 -3.66 2.08 5.36
N VAL A 17 -4.38 1.07 5.82
CA VAL A 17 -4.47 0.65 7.22
C VAL A 17 -3.06 0.33 7.77
N LEU A 18 -2.44 1.32 8.43
CA LEU A 18 -1.10 1.26 9.06
C LEU A 18 -1.06 0.30 10.25
N ALA A 19 -2.21 0.12 10.90
CA ALA A 19 -2.37 -0.73 12.07
C ALA A 19 -3.30 -1.89 11.70
N ALA A 20 -3.00 -3.11 12.13
CA ALA A 20 -3.84 -4.26 11.84
C ALA A 20 -5.32 -3.97 12.15
N PRO A 21 -6.27 -4.31 11.25
CA PRO A 21 -7.68 -4.03 11.48
C PRO A 21 -8.18 -4.83 12.68
N ASP A 22 -9.17 -4.28 13.39
CA ASP A 22 -9.90 -5.06 14.38
C ASP A 22 -10.53 -6.29 13.72
N CYS A 23 -10.36 -7.46 14.34
CA CYS A 23 -11.03 -8.65 13.85
C CYS A 23 -12.56 -8.47 14.02
N PRO A 24 -13.37 -8.47 12.95
CA PRO A 24 -14.81 -8.25 13.06
C PRO A 24 -15.51 -9.40 13.80
N THR A 25 -14.88 -10.57 13.88
CA THR A 25 -15.44 -11.76 14.53
C THR A 25 -15.24 -11.76 16.05
N CYS A 26 -14.04 -11.41 16.53
CA CYS A 26 -13.70 -11.49 17.96
C CYS A 26 -13.29 -10.16 18.59
N GLN A 27 -13.26 -9.08 17.81
CA GLN A 27 -12.93 -7.71 18.22
C GLN A 27 -11.60 -7.61 19.01
N CYS A 28 -10.65 -8.49 18.70
CA CYS A 28 -9.32 -8.51 19.31
C CYS A 28 -8.30 -7.88 18.34
N PRO A 29 -7.86 -6.62 18.57
CA PRO A 29 -6.90 -5.95 17.69
C PRO A 29 -5.51 -6.57 17.69
N ALA A 30 -5.07 -7.10 18.84
CA ALA A 30 -3.67 -7.47 19.08
C ALA A 30 -3.19 -8.73 18.33
N ASP A 31 -4.10 -9.49 17.71
CA ASP A 31 -3.81 -10.81 17.13
C ASP A 31 -4.07 -10.91 15.62
N VAL A 32 -4.14 -9.77 14.93
CA VAL A 32 -4.35 -9.73 13.48
C VAL A 32 -3.01 -9.48 12.77
N ALA A 33 -2.62 -10.39 11.88
CA ALA A 33 -1.37 -10.34 11.13
C ALA A 33 -1.65 -10.29 9.63
N TRP A 34 -0.94 -9.42 8.90
CA TRP A 34 -1.00 -9.42 7.45
C TRP A 34 -0.37 -10.71 6.90
N ILE A 35 -0.99 -11.29 5.86
CA ILE A 35 -0.54 -12.55 5.25
C ILE A 35 -0.29 -12.44 3.75
N GLY A 36 -0.57 -11.28 3.14
CA GLY A 36 -0.29 -11.04 1.73
C GLY A 36 -1.39 -10.29 0.99
N PRO A 37 -1.12 -9.88 -0.26
CA PRO A 37 -2.14 -9.37 -1.17
C PRO A 37 -3.01 -10.50 -1.73
N ALA A 38 -4.25 -10.18 -2.08
CA ALA A 38 -5.15 -11.05 -2.85
C ALA A 38 -6.00 -10.23 -3.82
N THR A 39 -6.45 -10.88 -4.89
CA THR A 39 -7.40 -10.30 -5.85
C THR A 39 -8.71 -11.06 -5.75
N SER A 40 -9.82 -10.34 -5.57
CA SER A 40 -11.16 -10.92 -5.55
C SER A 40 -11.56 -11.43 -6.95
N ALA A 41 -12.62 -12.25 -7.01
CA ALA A 41 -13.19 -12.70 -8.29
C ALA A 41 -13.70 -11.54 -9.18
N THR A 42 -13.96 -10.37 -8.59
CA THR A 42 -14.36 -9.15 -9.32
C THR A 42 -13.17 -8.27 -9.72
N GLY A 43 -11.94 -8.74 -9.51
CA GLY A 43 -10.71 -8.01 -9.84
C GLY A 43 -10.33 -6.95 -8.80
N THR A 44 -10.94 -6.95 -7.62
CA THR A 44 -10.62 -5.98 -6.56
C THR A 44 -9.42 -6.46 -5.76
N GLU A 45 -8.36 -5.65 -5.73
CA GLU A 45 -7.19 -5.90 -4.91
C GLU A 45 -7.49 -5.65 -3.43
N ALA A 46 -6.99 -6.52 -2.57
CA ALA A 46 -7.17 -6.45 -1.13
C ALA A 46 -5.92 -6.92 -0.39
N ASN A 47 -5.64 -6.30 0.74
CA ASN A 47 -4.72 -6.82 1.73
C ASN A 47 -5.46 -7.83 2.61
N VAL A 48 -4.90 -9.05 2.70
CA VAL A 48 -5.46 -10.12 3.52
C VAL A 48 -4.76 -10.15 4.87
N TRP A 49 -5.58 -10.15 5.91
CA TRP A 49 -5.13 -10.26 7.29
C TRP A 49 -5.73 -11.50 7.94
N HIS A 50 -4.93 -12.20 8.74
CA HIS A 50 -5.34 -13.38 9.48
C HIS A 50 -5.43 -13.07 10.98
N CYS A 51 -6.60 -13.27 11.57
CA CYS A 51 -6.76 -13.23 13.02
C CYS A 51 -6.27 -14.55 13.63
N ARG A 52 -5.22 -14.50 14.44
CA ARG A 52 -4.65 -15.69 15.10
C ARG A 52 -5.56 -16.27 16.20
N SER A 53 -6.40 -15.42 16.80
CA SER A 53 -7.33 -15.81 17.88
C SER A 53 -8.49 -16.65 17.36
N CYS A 54 -9.22 -16.18 16.34
CA CYS A 54 -10.42 -16.87 15.82
C CYS A 54 -10.25 -17.49 14.43
N ARG A 55 -9.06 -17.36 13.82
CA ARG A 55 -8.73 -17.87 12.48
C ARG A 55 -9.50 -17.23 11.32
N ALA A 56 -10.24 -16.15 11.56
CA ALA A 56 -10.91 -15.40 10.51
C ALA A 56 -9.91 -14.67 9.61
N GLU A 57 -10.20 -14.65 8.31
CA GLU A 57 -9.53 -13.80 7.34
C GLU A 57 -10.30 -12.50 7.14
N ILE A 58 -9.56 -11.41 7.00
CA ILE A 58 -10.08 -10.06 6.88
C ILE A 58 -9.52 -9.48 5.59
N TYR A 59 -10.42 -9.07 4.71
CA TYR A 59 -10.08 -8.53 3.40
C TYR A 59 -10.27 -7.01 3.46
N VAL A 60 -9.17 -6.27 3.39
CA VAL A 60 -9.18 -4.80 3.36
C VAL A 60 -8.88 -4.36 1.94
N PRO A 61 -9.84 -3.75 1.21
CA PRO A 61 -9.62 -3.30 -0.17
C PRO A 61 -8.43 -2.34 -0.27
N VAL A 62 -7.58 -2.55 -1.27
CA VAL A 62 -6.52 -1.61 -1.64
C VAL A 62 -7.17 -0.40 -2.31
N THR A 63 -6.90 0.79 -1.79
CA THR A 63 -7.47 2.04 -2.31
C THR A 63 -6.36 2.90 -2.86
N HIS A 64 -6.45 3.20 -4.15
CA HIS A 64 -5.50 4.06 -4.85
C HIS A 64 -5.95 5.51 -4.77
N TRP A 65 -5.03 6.38 -4.32
CA TRP A 65 -5.25 7.81 -4.20
C TRP A 65 -4.40 8.55 -5.22
N PRO A 66 -4.99 9.21 -6.22
CA PRO A 66 -4.24 10.11 -7.10
C PRO A 66 -3.62 11.24 -6.27
N VAL A 67 -2.31 11.44 -6.40
CA VAL A 67 -1.60 12.53 -5.72
C VAL A 67 -1.08 13.52 -6.76
N LEU A 68 -1.30 14.81 -6.53
CA LEU A 68 -0.97 15.87 -7.50
C LEU A 68 0.54 16.12 -7.65
N ASP A 69 1.34 15.80 -6.63
CA ASP A 69 2.81 15.94 -6.61
C ASP A 69 3.46 14.62 -6.14
N GLY A 70 3.05 13.51 -6.78
CA GLY A 70 3.64 12.18 -6.53
C GLY A 70 4.99 11.99 -7.22
N PRO A 71 5.76 10.94 -6.86
CA PRO A 71 6.98 10.57 -7.56
C PRO A 71 6.68 10.17 -9.01
N ASP A 72 7.62 10.49 -9.91
CA ASP A 72 7.57 10.02 -11.29
C ASP A 72 7.74 8.50 -11.32
N CYS A 73 6.99 7.83 -12.19
CA CYS A 73 7.19 6.39 -12.37
C CYS A 73 8.63 6.10 -12.86
N PRO A 74 9.41 5.24 -12.17
CA PRO A 74 10.79 4.96 -12.56
C PRO A 74 10.90 4.24 -13.91
N TYR A 75 9.85 3.53 -14.32
CA TYR A 75 9.82 2.77 -15.58
C TYR A 75 9.45 3.64 -16.79
N CYS A 76 8.37 4.41 -16.71
CA CYS A 76 7.82 5.15 -17.85
C CYS A 76 7.86 6.67 -17.71
N ARG A 77 8.31 7.20 -16.56
CA ARG A 77 8.46 8.63 -16.25
C ARG A 77 7.17 9.45 -16.35
N THR A 78 6.01 8.79 -16.29
CA THR A 78 4.74 9.52 -16.13
C THR A 78 4.70 10.15 -14.74
N VAL A 79 4.15 11.36 -14.67
CA VAL A 79 3.85 12.08 -13.43
C VAL A 79 2.49 11.66 -12.83
N VAL A 80 1.72 10.85 -13.57
CA VAL A 80 0.42 10.35 -13.14
C VAL A 80 0.63 9.11 -12.30
N THR A 81 0.81 9.32 -11.00
CA THR A 81 0.99 8.27 -10.00
C THR A 81 -0.05 8.36 -8.89
N CYS A 82 -0.44 7.20 -8.41
CA CYS A 82 -1.35 7.02 -7.30
C CYS A 82 -0.59 6.37 -6.15
N TRP A 83 -0.86 6.82 -4.94
CA TRP A 83 -0.46 6.13 -3.73
C TRP A 83 -1.43 4.97 -3.48
N ALA A 84 -0.93 3.74 -3.38
CA ALA A 84 -1.72 2.52 -3.54
C ALA A 84 -2.02 1.81 -2.21
N ALA A 85 -1.00 1.58 -1.39
CA ALA A 85 -1.10 1.00 -0.05
C ALA A 85 0.27 1.02 0.63
N LEU A 86 0.41 0.62 1.89
CA LEU A 86 1.74 0.32 2.42
C LEU A 86 2.26 -0.99 1.82
N ALA A 87 3.51 -0.97 1.39
CA ALA A 87 4.28 -2.20 1.27
C ALA A 87 4.62 -2.65 2.68
N LEU A 88 3.79 -3.49 3.31
CA LEU A 88 4.02 -3.92 4.69
C LEU A 88 5.34 -4.69 4.87
N ASP A 89 5.91 -5.16 3.77
CA ASP A 89 7.18 -5.87 3.70
C ASP A 89 8.38 -4.94 3.47
N ILE A 90 8.16 -3.72 2.98
CA ILE A 90 9.22 -2.78 2.57
C ILE A 90 8.94 -1.43 3.21
N PRO A 91 9.82 -0.90 4.08
CA PRO A 91 9.59 0.37 4.76
C PRO A 91 9.49 1.53 3.76
N GLY A 92 8.26 1.86 3.38
CA GLY A 92 7.94 2.90 2.41
C GLY A 92 6.49 2.83 1.91
N ASP A 93 6.15 3.82 1.10
CA ASP A 93 4.84 3.98 0.47
C ASP A 93 4.80 3.24 -0.86
N LEU A 94 3.80 2.38 -1.11
CA LEU A 94 3.61 1.79 -2.44
C LEU A 94 2.95 2.81 -3.37
N TRP A 95 3.52 2.95 -4.55
CA TRP A 95 3.04 3.81 -5.62
C TRP A 95 2.77 2.99 -6.88
N THR A 96 1.70 3.35 -7.57
CA THR A 96 1.31 2.75 -8.85
C THR A 96 1.09 3.84 -9.88
N CYS A 97 1.62 3.69 -11.09
CA CYS A 97 1.33 4.61 -12.19
C CYS A 97 0.08 4.19 -12.99
N GLU A 98 -0.44 5.08 -13.84
CA GLU A 98 -1.59 4.79 -14.72
C GLU A 98 -1.39 3.59 -15.67
N HIS A 99 -0.14 3.17 -15.87
CA HIS A 99 0.23 2.01 -16.69
C HIS A 99 0.38 0.70 -15.86
N GLY A 100 0.13 0.75 -14.55
CA GLY A 100 0.17 -0.43 -13.67
C GLY A 100 1.55 -0.81 -13.14
N HIS A 101 2.58 0.03 -13.30
CA HIS A 101 3.88 -0.22 -12.66
C HIS A 101 3.85 0.16 -11.19
N GLU A 102 4.29 -0.76 -10.33
CA GLU A 102 4.43 -0.57 -8.89
C GLU A 102 5.87 -0.26 -8.49
N PHE A 103 6.05 0.59 -7.48
CA PHE A 103 7.33 0.92 -6.87
C PHE A 103 7.13 1.48 -5.46
N VAL A 104 8.15 1.39 -4.60
CA VAL A 104 8.09 1.89 -3.23
C VAL A 104 8.88 3.19 -3.10
N LEU A 105 8.31 4.21 -2.47
CA LEU A 105 9.02 5.42 -2.08
C LEU A 105 9.32 5.37 -0.58
N THR A 106 10.59 5.36 -0.22
CA THR A 106 11.04 5.40 1.17
C THR A 106 10.84 6.79 1.79
N PRO A 107 10.82 6.91 3.14
CA PRO A 107 10.77 8.21 3.82
C PRO A 107 11.93 9.15 3.45
N GLU A 108 13.08 8.60 3.05
CA GLU A 108 14.25 9.34 2.60
C GLU A 108 14.15 9.85 1.15
N GLY A 109 13.05 9.55 0.45
CA GLY A 109 12.82 9.92 -0.95
C GLY A 109 13.53 9.02 -1.97
N LEU A 110 13.95 7.82 -1.56
CA LEU A 110 14.53 6.81 -2.44
C LEU A 110 13.44 5.89 -3.00
N ILE A 111 13.55 5.57 -4.29
CA ILE A 111 12.66 4.62 -4.97
C ILE A 111 13.28 3.21 -4.86
N ILE A 112 12.52 2.25 -4.34
CA ILE A 112 12.83 0.82 -4.34
C ILE A 112 11.92 0.16 -5.37
N LEU A 113 12.52 -0.53 -6.35
CA LEU A 113 11.76 -1.33 -7.31
C LEU A 113 11.46 -2.71 -6.71
N PRO A 114 10.34 -3.35 -7.09
CA PRO A 114 10.03 -4.71 -6.63
C PRO A 114 11.15 -5.73 -6.90
N GLU A 115 11.94 -5.53 -7.96
CA GLU A 115 13.10 -6.35 -8.33
C GLU A 115 14.34 -6.15 -7.42
N ASP A 116 14.39 -5.04 -6.68
CA ASP A 116 15.51 -4.70 -5.79
C ASP A 116 15.25 -5.09 -4.32
N ALA A 117 14.04 -5.58 -4.00
CA ALA A 117 13.61 -5.95 -2.65
C ALA A 117 14.02 -7.38 -2.20
N ALA A 118 15.02 -7.98 -2.87
CA ALA A 118 15.44 -9.38 -2.71
C ALA A 118 16.43 -9.64 -1.56
#